data_AF-A0AA87F9S0-F1
#
_entry.id   AF-A0AA87F9S0-F1
#
_cell.length_a   1.000
_cell.length_b   1.000
_cell.length_c   1.000
_cell.angle_alpha   90.00
_cell.angle_beta   90.00
_cell.angle_gamma   90.00
#
_symmetry.space_group_name_H-M   'P 1'
#
loop_
_entity.id
_entity.type
_entity.pdbx_description
1 polymer ?
#
loop_
_entity_poly.entity_id
_entity_poly.type
_entity_poly.pdbx_seq_one_letter_code
_entity_poly.pdbx_strand_id
1 'polypeptide(L)'
;MITELKAALKDKNLAPYHKRIQAVYLRSIHTPYKTIMDRLDISHDTIWRLTKKYQEHGLTSLTSEARGGRRHSYMTVEEEQAFLSEQLTSAVNGEFVTVESLYRAYQDKIGRTTTKDGFYQLLKRHGWVKESKDSLRREIKLTQ
;
A
#
# COMPACT_ATOMS: atom_id res chain seq x y z
N MET A 1 14.96 -3.61 24.20
CA MET A 1 13.97 -4.65 23.84
C MET A 1 12.75 -4.63 24.77
N ILE A 2 12.85 -5.11 26.02
CA ILE A 2 11.69 -5.25 26.92
C ILE A 2 11.01 -3.90 27.24
N THR A 3 11.79 -2.84 27.42
CA THR A 3 11.30 -1.48 27.69
C THR A 3 10.50 -0.89 26.52
N GLU A 4 10.99 -1.09 25.28
CA GLU A 4 10.31 -0.67 24.05
C GLU A 4 8.96 -1.38 23.88
N LEU A 5 8.93 -2.71 24.04
CA LEU A 5 7.69 -3.49 23.94
C LEU A 5 6.68 -3.08 25.03
N LYS A 6 7.14 -2.79 26.26
CA LYS A 6 6.29 -2.26 27.33
C LYS A 6 5.71 -0.89 27.00
N ALA A 7 6.49 -0.01 26.39
CA ALA A 7 6.01 1.30 25.96
C ALA A 7 4.96 1.15 24.83
N ALA A 8 5.22 0.28 23.86
CA ALA A 8 4.31 -0.01 22.76
C ALA A 8 2.96 -0.60 23.22
N LEU A 9 2.94 -1.39 24.29
CA LEU A 9 1.70 -1.91 24.89
C LEU A 9 0.87 -0.84 25.61
N LYS A 10 1.46 0.29 26.00
CA LYS A 10 0.74 1.42 26.61
C LYS A 10 0.11 2.34 25.57
N ASP A 11 0.60 2.31 24.34
CA ASP A 11 0.09 3.14 23.26
C ASP A 11 -1.25 2.60 22.75
N LYS A 12 -2.28 3.47 22.76
CA LYS A 12 -3.62 3.16 22.25
C LYS A 12 -3.66 3.03 20.73
N ASN A 13 -2.80 3.74 20.01
CA ASN A 13 -2.72 3.65 18.55
C ASN A 13 -2.25 2.27 18.08
N LEU A 14 -1.52 1.56 18.93
CA LEU A 14 -1.01 0.22 18.66
C LEU A 14 -1.97 -0.89 19.12
N ALA A 15 -3.16 -0.55 19.62
CA ALA A 15 -4.16 -1.52 20.08
C ALA A 15 -4.44 -2.66 19.08
N PRO A 16 -4.58 -2.42 17.76
CA PRO A 16 -4.76 -3.49 16.78
C PRO A 16 -3.61 -4.51 16.75
N TYR A 17 -2.41 -4.08 17.15
CA TYR A 17 -1.17 -4.89 17.13
C TYR A 17 -0.79 -5.44 18.51
N HIS A 18 -1.53 -5.11 19.57
CA HIS A 18 -1.20 -5.51 20.94
C HIS A 18 -1.01 -7.02 21.08
N LYS A 19 -1.85 -7.84 20.44
CA LYS A 19 -1.72 -9.30 20.46
C LYS A 19 -0.34 -9.78 19.96
N ARG A 20 0.17 -9.15 18.91
CA ARG A 20 1.50 -9.44 18.33
C ARG A 20 2.62 -8.98 19.25
N ILE A 21 2.49 -7.76 19.78
CA ILE A 21 3.48 -7.15 20.69
C ILE A 21 3.56 -7.95 22.00
N GLN A 22 2.42 -8.38 22.56
CA GLN A 22 2.34 -9.20 23.76
C GLN A 22 3.02 -10.57 23.55
N ALA A 23 2.83 -11.22 22.41
CA ALA A 23 3.47 -12.49 22.11
C ALA A 23 5.01 -12.37 22.15
N VAL A 24 5.56 -11.34 21.51
CA VAL A 24 7.00 -11.08 21.49
C VAL A 24 7.52 -10.64 22.86
N TYR A 25 6.75 -9.84 23.61
CA TYR A 25 7.08 -9.44 24.98
C TYR A 25 7.15 -10.64 25.92
N LEU A 26 6.13 -11.50 25.92
CA LEU A 26 6.09 -12.71 26.75
C LEU A 26 7.23 -13.67 26.39
N ARG A 27 7.56 -13.77 25.10
CA ARG A 27 8.71 -14.57 24.65
C ARG A 27 10.04 -13.97 25.11
N SER A 28 10.15 -12.65 25.12
CA SER A 28 11.35 -11.91 25.56
C SER A 28 11.64 -12.06 27.07
N ILE A 29 10.60 -12.26 27.88
CA ILE A 29 10.74 -12.59 29.32
C ILE A 29 10.86 -14.10 29.57
N HIS A 30 11.14 -14.89 28.54
CA HIS A 30 11.32 -16.34 28.59
C HIS A 30 10.08 -17.15 29.01
N THR A 31 8.86 -16.62 28.81
CA THR A 31 7.63 -17.40 29.01
C THR A 31 7.60 -18.60 28.06
N PRO A 32 7.25 -19.81 28.51
CA PRO A 32 7.17 -20.99 27.65
C PRO A 32 6.05 -20.83 26.61
N TYR A 33 6.26 -21.39 25.42
CA TYR A 33 5.33 -21.26 24.29
C TYR A 33 3.91 -21.68 24.65
N LYS A 34 3.74 -22.81 25.37
CA LYS A 34 2.42 -23.32 25.80
C LYS A 34 1.60 -22.25 26.52
N THR A 35 2.19 -21.57 27.51
CA THR A 35 1.51 -20.52 28.28
C THR A 35 1.14 -19.31 27.41
N ILE A 36 1.98 -18.96 26.42
CA ILE A 36 1.68 -17.86 25.50
C ILE A 36 0.53 -18.25 24.57
N MET A 37 0.54 -19.47 24.04
CA MET A 37 -0.52 -20.02 23.19
C MET A 37 -1.86 -20.03 23.92
N ASP A 38 -1.89 -20.54 25.15
CA ASP A 38 -3.12 -20.64 25.95
C ASP A 38 -3.69 -19.25 26.31
N ARG A 39 -2.83 -18.28 26.62
CA ARG A 39 -3.26 -16.93 27.04
C ARG A 39 -3.69 -16.04 25.88
N LEU A 40 -2.98 -16.15 24.76
CA LEU A 40 -3.18 -15.27 23.62
C LEU A 40 -3.94 -15.96 22.49
N ASP A 41 -4.27 -17.24 22.55
CA ASP A 41 -4.94 -17.95 21.45
C ASP A 41 -4.23 -17.71 20.10
N ILE A 42 -2.96 -18.10 20.06
CA ILE A 42 -2.07 -18.03 18.89
C ILE A 42 -1.25 -19.30 18.77
N SER A 43 -0.92 -19.68 17.55
CA SER A 43 -0.12 -20.89 17.31
C SER A 43 1.36 -20.70 17.64
N HIS A 44 2.05 -21.80 17.96
CA HIS A 44 3.50 -21.83 18.16
C HIS A 44 4.26 -21.15 17.01
N ASP A 45 3.92 -21.50 15.76
CA ASP A 45 4.55 -20.93 14.57
C ASP A 45 4.36 -19.40 14.49
N THR A 46 3.17 -18.91 14.84
CA THR A 46 2.91 -17.47 14.85
C THR A 46 3.81 -16.76 15.86
N ILE A 47 3.96 -17.30 17.08
CA ILE A 47 4.86 -16.73 18.09
C ILE A 47 6.31 -16.72 17.59
N TRP A 48 6.77 -17.84 17.01
CA TRP A 48 8.12 -17.96 16.47
C TRP A 48 8.37 -16.96 15.34
N ARG A 49 7.47 -16.87 14.35
CA ARG A 49 7.57 -15.92 13.23
C ARG A 49 7.56 -14.48 13.69
N LEU A 50 6.69 -14.11 14.63
CA LEU A 50 6.64 -12.76 15.18
C LEU A 50 7.94 -12.39 15.92
N THR A 51 8.48 -13.34 16.70
CA THR A 51 9.74 -13.14 17.44
C THR A 51 10.90 -12.95 16.47
N LYS A 52 11.02 -13.80 15.45
CA LYS A 52 12.05 -13.70 14.41
C LYS A 52 11.95 -12.39 13.64
N LYS A 53 10.74 -12.03 13.20
CA LYS A 53 10.49 -10.78 12.45
C LYS A 53 10.86 -9.54 13.27
N TYR A 54 10.56 -9.55 14.58
CA TYR A 54 10.96 -8.47 15.48
C TYR A 54 12.48 -8.41 15.68
N GLN A 55 13.17 -9.54 15.77
CA GLN A 55 14.64 -9.56 15.86
C GLN A 55 15.31 -8.98 14.61
N GLU A 56 14.74 -9.23 13.42
CA GLU A 56 15.29 -8.77 12.14
C GLU A 56 14.96 -7.29 11.84
N HIS A 57 13.77 -6.82 12.23
CA HIS A 57 13.23 -5.53 11.75
C HIS A 57 12.65 -4.63 12.85
N GLY A 58 12.74 -5.01 14.12
CA GLY A 58 12.27 -4.22 15.26
C GLY A 58 10.75 -4.07 15.36
N LEU A 59 10.29 -3.08 16.11
CA LEU A 59 8.87 -2.87 16.44
C LEU A 59 8.00 -2.55 15.21
N THR A 60 8.54 -1.82 14.24
CA THR A 60 7.85 -1.47 12.98
C THR A 60 7.37 -2.71 12.22
N SER A 61 8.04 -3.84 12.41
CA SER A 61 7.68 -5.11 11.78
C SER A 61 6.41 -5.74 12.36
N LEU A 62 6.08 -5.43 13.62
CA LEU A 62 4.87 -5.94 14.30
C LEU A 62 3.66 -5.07 14.00
N THR A 63 3.90 -3.77 13.79
CA THR A 63 2.89 -2.74 13.55
C THR A 63 2.62 -2.47 12.06
N SER A 64 3.47 -2.98 11.16
CA SER A 64 3.23 -2.88 9.72
C SER A 64 2.24 -3.92 9.24
N GLU A 65 1.22 -3.47 8.51
CA GLU A 65 0.38 -4.33 7.68
C GLU A 65 0.91 -4.36 6.26
N ALA A 66 1.47 -5.49 5.87
CA ALA A 66 1.93 -5.69 4.50
C ALA A 66 0.79 -6.11 3.54
N ARG A 67 -0.44 -6.32 4.03
CA ARG A 67 -1.56 -6.79 3.22
C ARG A 67 -2.16 -5.66 2.39
N GLY A 68 -2.44 -5.95 1.13
CA GLY A 68 -2.94 -4.97 0.17
C GLY A 68 -1.81 -4.26 -0.57
N GLY A 69 -2.14 -3.10 -1.15
CA GLY A 69 -1.22 -2.28 -1.93
C GLY A 69 -1.11 -2.71 -3.40
N ARG A 70 -0.14 -2.12 -4.09
CA ARG A 70 0.00 -2.16 -5.53
C ARG A 70 0.82 -3.37 -6.01
N ARG A 71 0.41 -4.58 -5.61
CA ARG A 71 1.15 -5.83 -5.93
C ARG A 71 0.93 -6.33 -7.36
N HIS A 72 -0.18 -5.95 -7.98
CA HIS A 72 -0.58 -6.35 -9.33
C HIS A 72 -0.70 -5.16 -10.29
N SER A 73 0.12 -4.11 -10.11
CA SER A 73 0.13 -3.03 -11.10
C SER A 73 0.85 -3.42 -12.39
N TYR A 74 0.35 -2.86 -13.49
CA TYR A 74 0.97 -3.00 -14.80
C TYR A 74 2.18 -2.10 -15.01
N MET A 75 2.30 -1.00 -14.25
CA MET A 75 3.37 -0.01 -14.34
C MET A 75 3.80 0.43 -12.93
N THR A 76 4.94 1.11 -12.79
CA THR A 76 5.34 1.83 -11.56
C THR A 76 4.65 3.20 -11.47
N VAL A 77 4.82 3.97 -10.39
CA VAL A 77 4.08 5.26 -10.24
C VAL A 77 4.71 6.27 -11.20
N GLU A 78 6.03 6.19 -11.29
CA GLU A 78 6.92 6.98 -12.12
C GLU A 78 6.62 6.73 -13.60
N GLU A 79 6.44 5.47 -14.00
CA GLU A 79 6.05 5.10 -15.36
C GLU A 79 4.65 5.61 -15.73
N GLU A 80 3.66 5.50 -14.83
CA GLU A 80 2.33 6.07 -15.07
C GLU A 80 2.41 7.60 -15.22
N GLN A 81 3.20 8.27 -14.38
CA GLN A 81 3.38 9.72 -14.43
C GLN A 81 4.07 10.16 -15.74
N ALA A 82 5.09 9.43 -16.18
CA ALA A 82 5.77 9.66 -17.45
C ALA A 82 4.79 9.50 -18.62
N PHE A 83 4.02 8.40 -18.65
CA PHE A 83 2.99 8.16 -19.66
C PHE A 83 1.97 9.31 -19.72
N LEU A 84 1.44 9.73 -18.58
CA LEU A 84 0.47 10.83 -18.54
C LEU A 84 1.08 12.17 -18.97
N SER A 85 2.35 12.43 -18.66
CA SER A 85 3.04 13.67 -19.08
C SER A 85 3.31 13.72 -20.58
N GLU A 86 3.65 12.58 -21.19
CA GLU A 86 3.85 12.42 -22.63
C GLU A 86 2.54 12.76 -23.37
N GLN A 87 1.43 12.18 -22.90
CA GLN A 87 0.11 12.39 -23.50
C GLN A 87 -0.40 13.83 -23.30
N LEU A 88 -0.08 14.48 -22.17
CA LEU A 88 -0.45 15.87 -21.91
C LEU A 88 0.34 16.83 -22.81
N THR A 89 1.60 16.53 -23.11
CA THR A 89 2.43 17.31 -24.04
C THR A 89 1.88 17.24 -25.47
N SER A 90 1.43 16.06 -25.90
CA SER A 90 0.75 15.89 -27.19
C SER A 90 -0.59 16.66 -27.24
N ALA A 91 -1.32 16.75 -26.13
CA ALA A 91 -2.59 17.48 -26.05
C ALA A 91 -2.43 19.01 -26.23
N VAL A 92 -1.32 19.58 -25.77
CA VAL A 92 -1.01 21.02 -25.93
C VAL A 92 -0.88 21.40 -27.41
N ASN A 93 -0.58 20.44 -28.29
CA ASN A 93 -0.53 20.65 -29.75
C ASN A 93 -1.91 20.66 -30.44
N GLY A 94 -3.01 20.71 -29.67
CA GLY A 94 -4.37 20.89 -30.20
C GLY A 94 -5.17 19.60 -30.40
N GLU A 95 -4.64 18.45 -29.99
CA GLU A 95 -5.39 17.19 -29.96
C GLU A 95 -6.16 17.06 -28.63
N PHE A 96 -7.49 17.08 -28.68
CA PHE A 96 -8.31 16.74 -27.52
C PHE A 96 -8.08 15.28 -27.13
N VAL A 97 -7.41 15.06 -25.99
CA VAL A 97 -7.18 13.71 -25.48
C VAL A 97 -8.45 13.19 -24.82
N THR A 98 -9.24 12.45 -25.59
CA THR A 98 -10.39 11.71 -25.07
C THR A 98 -9.94 10.59 -24.12
N VAL A 99 -10.80 10.19 -23.19
CA VAL A 99 -10.54 9.04 -22.30
C VAL A 99 -10.23 7.77 -23.11
N GLU A 100 -10.92 7.57 -24.23
CA GLU A 100 -10.80 6.37 -25.06
C GLU A 100 -9.46 6.31 -25.79
N SER A 101 -8.97 7.44 -26.32
CA SER A 101 -7.64 7.49 -26.96
C SER A 101 -6.53 7.22 -25.94
N LEU A 102 -6.63 7.83 -24.75
CA LEU A 102 -5.68 7.62 -23.66
C LEU A 102 -5.70 6.15 -23.18
N TYR A 103 -6.88 5.53 -23.12
CA TYR A 103 -7.05 4.13 -22.74
C TYR A 103 -6.48 3.15 -23.78
N ARG A 104 -6.57 3.49 -25.08
CA ARG A 104 -5.91 2.72 -26.14
C ARG A 104 -4.39 2.82 -26.04
N ALA A 105 -3.86 4.04 -25.93
CA ALA A 105 -2.42 4.26 -25.76
C ALA A 105 -1.86 3.54 -24.52
N TYR A 106 -2.64 3.49 -23.44
CA TYR A 106 -2.28 2.73 -22.23
C TYR A 106 -2.17 1.23 -22.48
N GLN A 107 -3.13 0.64 -23.19
CA GLN A 107 -3.10 -0.78 -23.55
C GLN A 107 -1.94 -1.10 -24.49
N ASP A 108 -1.66 -0.22 -25.45
CA ASP A 108 -0.54 -0.38 -26.38
C ASP A 108 0.81 -0.33 -25.65
N LYS A 109 0.96 0.60 -24.69
CA LYS A 109 2.16 0.71 -23.85
C LYS A 109 2.42 -0.54 -23.01
N ILE A 110 1.36 -1.14 -22.46
CA ILE A 110 1.46 -2.34 -21.60
C ILE A 110 1.51 -3.64 -22.42
N GLY A 111 1.03 -3.61 -23.67
CA GLY A 111 0.91 -4.78 -24.53
C GLY A 111 -0.12 -5.80 -24.03
N ARG A 112 -1.11 -5.37 -23.22
CA ARG A 112 -2.15 -6.24 -22.67
C ARG A 112 -3.50 -5.55 -22.62
N THR A 113 -4.56 -6.35 -22.72
CA THR A 113 -5.92 -5.88 -22.44
C THR A 113 -6.08 -5.62 -20.95
N THR A 114 -6.57 -4.44 -20.61
CA THR A 114 -6.86 -4.05 -19.23
C THR A 114 -8.36 -3.78 -19.07
N THR A 115 -8.81 -3.45 -17.87
CA THR A 115 -10.18 -3.01 -17.62
C THR A 115 -10.22 -1.48 -17.56
N LYS A 116 -11.30 -0.88 -18.05
CA LYS A 116 -11.51 0.57 -17.94
C LYS A 116 -11.51 1.05 -16.48
N ASP A 117 -11.99 0.22 -15.56
CA ASP A 117 -11.96 0.55 -14.12
C ASP A 117 -10.54 0.71 -13.59
N GLY A 118 -9.62 -0.21 -13.92
CA GLY A 118 -8.21 -0.10 -13.54
C GLY A 118 -7.55 1.17 -14.09
N PHE A 119 -7.93 1.56 -15.31
CA PHE A 119 -7.48 2.81 -15.93
C PHE A 119 -8.08 4.06 -15.26
N TYR A 120 -9.36 4.06 -14.90
CA TYR A 120 -9.95 5.16 -14.13
C TYR A 120 -9.31 5.31 -12.75
N GLN A 121 -8.95 4.20 -12.10
CA GLN A 121 -8.21 4.25 -10.84
C GLN A 121 -6.81 4.86 -11.02
N LEU A 122 -6.13 4.57 -12.14
CA LEU A 122 -4.87 5.22 -12.51
C LEU A 122 -5.06 6.74 -12.62
N LEU A 123 -6.03 7.18 -13.40
CA LEU A 123 -6.32 8.61 -13.58
C LEU A 123 -6.63 9.31 -12.24
N LYS A 124 -7.47 8.69 -11.41
CA LYS A 124 -7.83 9.19 -10.08
C LYS A 124 -6.61 9.36 -9.16
N ARG A 125 -5.65 8.42 -9.20
CA ARG A 125 -4.41 8.51 -8.41
C ARG A 125 -3.56 9.70 -8.81
N HIS A 126 -3.52 10.03 -10.09
CA HIS A 126 -2.73 11.13 -10.65
C HIS A 126 -3.48 12.48 -10.68
N GLY A 127 -4.66 12.57 -10.05
CA GLY A 127 -5.44 13.81 -9.94
C GLY A 127 -6.18 14.21 -11.22
N TRP A 128 -6.45 13.27 -12.11
CA TRP A 128 -7.26 13.52 -13.30
C TRP A 128 -8.74 13.35 -12.96
N VAL A 129 -9.53 14.40 -13.22
CA VAL A 129 -10.97 14.45 -12.98
C VAL A 129 -11.69 14.48 -14.33
N LYS A 130 -12.82 13.77 -14.40
CA LYS A 130 -13.68 13.75 -15.58
C LYS A 130 -14.51 15.05 -15.62
N GLU A 131 -14.30 15.87 -16.64
CA GLU A 131 -15.08 17.12 -16.83
C GLU A 131 -16.38 16.89 -17.59
N SER A 132 -16.42 15.97 -18.55
CA SER A 132 -17.61 15.64 -19.33
C SER A 132 -17.62 14.16 -19.72
N LYS A 133 -18.66 13.69 -20.45
CA LYS A 133 -18.79 12.28 -20.87
C LYS A 133 -17.51 11.75 -21.54
N ASP A 134 -16.82 12.62 -22.30
CA ASP A 134 -15.65 12.30 -23.12
C ASP A 134 -14.37 13.13 -22.81
N SER A 135 -14.43 14.11 -21.91
CA SER A 135 -13.31 15.02 -21.57
C SER A 135 -12.75 14.83 -20.15
N LEU A 136 -11.42 14.94 -20.00
CA LEU A 136 -10.71 14.93 -18.73
C LEU A 136 -9.97 16.26 -18.52
N ARG A 137 -9.93 16.74 -17.27
CA ARG A 137 -9.04 17.81 -16.83
C ARG A 137 -8.17 17.33 -15.69
N ARG A 138 -6.92 17.75 -15.69
CA ARG A 138 -6.03 17.59 -14.54
C ARG A 138 -6.33 18.70 -13.55
N GLU A 139 -6.81 18.35 -12.36
CA GLU A 139 -6.77 19.30 -11.25
C GLU A 139 -5.32 19.44 -10.83
N ILE A 140 -4.71 20.58 -11.16
CA ILE A 140 -3.44 20.96 -10.56
C ILE A 140 -3.77 21.23 -9.10
N LYS A 141 -3.60 20.23 -8.23
CA LYS A 141 -3.46 20.49 -6.80
C LYS A 141 -2.15 21.24 -6.63
N LEU A 142 -2.22 22.57 -6.72
CA LEU A 142 -1.27 23.47 -6.08
C LEU A 142 -1.21 23.04 -4.62
N THR A 143 -0.17 22.29 -4.27
CA THR A 143 0.08 21.90 -2.90
C THR A 143 1.26 22.74 -2.44
N GLN A 144 0.97 23.57 -1.43
CA GLN A 144 1.94 24.35 -0.64
C GLN A 144 2.95 23.43 0.04
#